data_AF-A0A370GVD1-F1
#
_entry.id   AF-A0A370GVD1-F1
#
_cell.length_a   1.000
_cell.length_b   1.000
_cell.length_c   1.000
_cell.angle_alpha   90.00
_cell.angle_beta   90.00
_cell.angle_gamma   90.00
#
_symmetry.space_group_name_H-M   'P 1'
#
loop_
_entity.id
_entity.type
_entity.pdbx_description
1 polymer ?
#
loop_
_entity_poly.entity_id
_entity_poly.type
_entity_poly.pdbx_seq_one_letter_code
_entity_poly.pdbx_strand_id
1 'polypeptide(L)'
;MGLDRRQEDNEELELELVREVVLARRRLDSIVLAALTLGAELLDHTSECATAMRAAQILEQHSVDEIGVARDPRGALRADLARDRMRAQRIGLEHVAHANESDEDRHRRKQHELLREVRADLLEVVRRCRKFSFDRVAFADTIAEGLCAATDKLVIGADMETYRAWQRGMVLKISEQPMPVGPPRAMATVDAGPGRGPLTVEWDSCERRLALVARMARAGVSPVIICDRLLADLSVSSPLRYSFR
;
A
#
# COMPACT_ATOMS: atom_id res chain seq x y z
N MET A 1 -50.80 -20.82 15.36
CA MET A 1 -51.16 -19.47 14.86
C MET A 1 -50.42 -18.32 15.55
N GLY A 2 -49.49 -18.53 16.51
CA GLY A 2 -48.78 -17.44 17.22
C GLY A 2 -47.26 -17.42 17.07
N LEU A 3 -46.67 -18.39 16.37
CA LEU A 3 -45.23 -18.45 16.12
C LEU A 3 -44.85 -17.76 14.80
N ASP A 4 -45.71 -17.86 13.78
CA ASP A 4 -45.48 -17.24 12.47
C ASP A 4 -45.41 -15.70 12.53
N ARG A 5 -46.28 -15.06 13.34
CA ARG A 5 -46.27 -13.58 13.51
C ARG A 5 -44.98 -13.04 14.15
N ARG A 6 -44.40 -13.77 15.11
CA ARG A 6 -43.14 -13.36 15.74
C ARG A 6 -41.94 -13.49 14.80
N GLN A 7 -42.06 -14.36 13.81
CA GLN A 7 -41.02 -14.57 12.82
C GLN A 7 -41.09 -13.48 11.74
N GLU A 8 -42.29 -13.11 11.29
CA GLU A 8 -42.53 -11.98 10.38
C GLU A 8 -42.02 -10.65 10.97
N ASP A 9 -42.37 -10.36 12.24
CA ASP A 9 -41.92 -9.13 12.93
C ASP A 9 -40.38 -9.07 13.06
N ASN A 10 -39.72 -10.20 13.30
CA ASN A 10 -38.26 -10.26 13.39
C ASN A 10 -37.59 -10.06 12.02
N GLU A 11 -38.15 -10.63 10.95
CA GLU A 11 -37.63 -10.47 9.60
C GLU A 11 -37.75 -9.03 9.10
N GLU A 12 -38.83 -8.33 9.46
CA GLU A 12 -39.00 -6.90 9.18
C GLU A 12 -37.97 -6.04 9.89
N LEU A 13 -37.73 -6.29 11.19
CA LEU A 13 -36.70 -5.59 11.97
C LEU A 13 -35.28 -5.82 11.42
N GLU A 14 -34.97 -7.06 11.00
CA GLU A 14 -33.69 -7.35 10.34
C GLU A 14 -33.53 -6.60 9.02
N LEU A 15 -34.58 -6.52 8.21
CA LEU A 15 -34.54 -5.79 6.94
C LEU A 15 -34.37 -4.28 7.16
N GLU A 16 -35.03 -3.72 8.17
CA GLU A 16 -34.87 -2.31 8.56
C GLU A 16 -33.44 -2.04 9.03
N LEU A 17 -32.87 -2.90 9.88
CA LEU A 17 -31.48 -2.78 10.33
C LEU A 17 -30.50 -2.85 9.16
N VAL A 18 -30.67 -3.82 8.24
CA VAL A 18 -29.81 -3.92 7.05
C VAL A 18 -29.93 -2.66 6.19
N ARG A 19 -31.14 -2.13 6.01
CA ARG A 19 -31.37 -0.89 5.27
C ARG A 19 -30.62 0.28 5.90
N GLU A 20 -30.73 0.48 7.20
CA GLU A 20 -30.07 1.58 7.91
C GLU A 20 -28.54 1.47 7.81
N VAL A 21 -27.98 0.27 8.02
CA VAL A 21 -26.53 0.03 7.94
C VAL A 21 -26.01 0.32 6.54
N VAL A 22 -26.71 -0.16 5.49
CA VAL A 22 -26.32 0.10 4.10
C VAL A 22 -26.40 1.60 3.76
N LEU A 23 -27.47 2.29 4.17
CA LEU A 23 -27.62 3.72 3.93
C LEU A 23 -26.55 4.53 4.65
N ALA A 24 -26.32 4.27 5.93
CA ALA A 24 -25.30 4.96 6.73
C ALA A 24 -23.92 4.80 6.09
N ARG A 25 -23.59 3.57 5.70
CA ARG A 25 -22.32 3.27 5.03
C ARG A 25 -22.17 3.99 3.70
N ARG A 26 -23.17 3.90 2.81
CA ARG A 26 -23.12 4.55 1.49
C ARG A 26 -23.06 6.07 1.59
N ARG A 27 -23.76 6.67 2.56
CA ARG A 27 -23.70 8.11 2.85
C ARG A 27 -22.29 8.53 3.28
N LEU A 28 -21.66 7.76 4.17
CA LEU A 28 -20.27 8.02 4.58
C LEU A 28 -19.30 7.90 3.40
N ASP A 29 -19.36 6.81 2.64
CA ASP A 29 -18.49 6.60 1.48
C ASP A 29 -18.68 7.70 0.42
N SER A 30 -19.92 8.11 0.18
CA SER A 30 -20.29 9.22 -0.71
C SER A 30 -19.65 10.53 -0.28
N ILE A 31 -19.78 10.91 1.00
CA ILE A 31 -19.21 12.16 1.53
C ILE A 31 -17.68 12.15 1.43
N VAL A 32 -17.04 11.02 1.74
CA VAL A 32 -15.57 10.87 1.63
C VAL A 32 -15.13 11.03 0.17
N LEU A 33 -15.82 10.39 -0.78
CA LEU A 33 -15.51 10.53 -2.20
C LEU A 33 -15.72 11.96 -2.68
N ALA A 34 -16.83 12.61 -2.30
CA ALA A 34 -17.09 14.01 -2.64
C ALA A 34 -15.99 14.94 -2.09
N ALA A 35 -15.56 14.73 -0.85
CA ALA A 35 -14.48 15.51 -0.24
C ALA A 35 -13.13 15.31 -0.96
N LEU A 36 -12.81 14.07 -1.36
CA LEU A 36 -11.59 13.77 -2.11
C LEU A 36 -11.62 14.38 -3.52
N THR A 37 -12.76 14.28 -4.23
CA THR A 37 -12.95 14.90 -5.55
C THR A 37 -12.81 16.41 -5.46
N LEU A 38 -13.47 17.03 -4.48
CA LEU A 38 -13.34 18.47 -4.25
C LEU A 38 -11.90 18.87 -3.91
N GLY A 39 -11.22 18.13 -3.03
CA GLY A 39 -9.82 18.36 -2.69
C GLY A 39 -8.88 18.27 -3.88
N ALA A 40 -9.13 17.35 -4.81
CA ALA A 40 -8.37 17.22 -6.05
C ALA A 40 -8.61 18.41 -6.99
N GLU A 41 -9.85 18.85 -7.14
CA GLU A 41 -10.19 19.98 -8.01
C GLU A 41 -9.76 21.34 -7.43
N LEU A 42 -9.73 21.47 -6.10
CA LEU A 42 -9.28 22.69 -5.41
C LEU A 42 -7.82 23.07 -5.70
N LEU A 43 -7.00 22.13 -6.17
CA LEU A 43 -5.62 22.42 -6.57
C LEU A 43 -5.53 23.36 -7.78
N ASP A 44 -6.63 23.53 -8.54
CA ASP A 44 -6.67 24.30 -9.79
C ASP A 44 -7.55 25.56 -9.74
N HIS A 45 -8.16 25.90 -8.60
CA HIS A 45 -9.18 26.97 -8.52
C HIS A 45 -8.76 28.14 -7.61
N THR A 46 -8.86 29.37 -8.11
CA THR A 46 -8.54 30.62 -7.40
C THR A 46 -9.76 31.41 -6.91
N SER A 47 -10.98 31.01 -7.31
CA SER A 47 -12.22 31.75 -7.00
C SER A 47 -13.14 30.96 -6.05
N GLU A 48 -13.47 31.56 -4.91
CA GLU A 48 -14.32 30.97 -3.86
C GLU A 48 -15.74 30.61 -4.36
N CYS A 49 -16.34 31.47 -5.20
CA CYS A 49 -17.70 31.23 -5.71
C CYS A 49 -17.75 30.08 -6.73
N ALA A 50 -16.72 29.95 -7.58
CA ALA A 50 -16.60 28.83 -8.50
C ALA A 50 -16.41 27.52 -7.74
N THR A 51 -15.58 27.53 -6.69
CA THR A 51 -15.37 26.41 -5.78
C THR A 51 -16.66 25.97 -5.08
N ALA A 52 -17.45 26.90 -4.55
CA ALA A 52 -18.69 26.57 -3.84
C ALA A 52 -19.74 25.93 -4.77
N MET A 53 -19.93 26.48 -5.97
CA MET A 53 -20.82 25.90 -6.97
C MET A 53 -20.35 24.52 -7.40
N ARG A 54 -19.03 24.34 -7.54
CA ARG A 54 -18.45 23.06 -7.91
C ARG A 54 -18.59 22.02 -6.81
N ALA A 55 -18.37 22.41 -5.55
CA ALA A 55 -18.62 21.55 -4.39
C ALA A 55 -20.07 21.05 -4.34
N ALA A 56 -21.04 21.92 -4.64
CA ALA A 56 -22.45 21.53 -4.71
C ALA A 56 -22.72 20.48 -5.81
N GLN A 57 -22.17 20.67 -7.00
CA GLN A 57 -22.28 19.70 -8.09
C GLN A 57 -21.65 18.34 -7.73
N ILE A 58 -20.49 18.34 -7.08
CA ILE A 58 -19.81 17.12 -6.63
C ILE A 58 -20.67 16.38 -5.60
N LEU A 59 -21.24 17.10 -4.63
CA LEU A 59 -22.14 16.49 -3.63
C LEU A 59 -23.39 15.88 -4.28
N GLU A 60 -23.97 16.53 -5.28
CA GLU A 60 -25.11 16.01 -6.03
C GLU A 60 -24.75 14.73 -6.82
N GLN A 61 -23.60 14.73 -7.50
CA GLN A 61 -23.10 13.57 -8.25
C GLN A 61 -22.83 12.35 -7.35
N HIS A 62 -22.44 12.58 -6.10
CA HIS A 62 -22.21 11.52 -5.14
C HIS A 62 -23.44 11.18 -4.30
N SER A 63 -24.61 11.77 -4.54
CA SER A 63 -25.82 11.49 -3.76
C SER A 63 -26.19 9.99 -3.77
N VAL A 64 -26.69 9.51 -2.64
CA VAL A 64 -27.05 8.09 -2.46
C VAL A 64 -28.48 7.87 -2.94
N ASP A 65 -28.69 6.88 -3.80
CA ASP A 65 -30.04 6.41 -4.16
C ASP A 65 -30.67 5.65 -2.98
N GLU A 66 -31.32 6.40 -2.09
CA GLU A 66 -31.97 5.83 -0.90
C GLU A 66 -33.23 5.03 -1.26
N ILE A 67 -33.87 5.36 -2.38
CA ILE A 67 -35.09 4.68 -2.85
C ILE A 67 -34.73 3.28 -3.34
N GLY A 68 -33.63 3.15 -4.10
CA GLY A 68 -33.10 1.85 -4.53
C GLY A 68 -32.73 0.94 -3.35
N VAL A 69 -32.12 1.50 -2.29
CA VAL A 69 -31.78 0.74 -1.07
C VAL A 69 -33.02 0.35 -0.27
N ALA A 70 -34.03 1.22 -0.18
CA ALA A 70 -35.28 0.93 0.49
C ALA A 70 -36.05 -0.23 -0.19
N ARG A 71 -35.92 -0.37 -1.51
CA ARG A 71 -36.60 -1.41 -2.29
C ARG A 71 -35.95 -2.79 -2.16
N ASP A 72 -34.62 -2.87 -2.05
CA ASP A 72 -33.89 -4.13 -1.88
C ASP A 72 -32.62 -3.94 -1.02
N PRO A 73 -32.76 -3.91 0.32
CA PRO A 73 -31.63 -3.67 1.22
C PRO A 73 -30.63 -4.84 1.21
N ARG A 74 -31.11 -6.08 1.07
CA ARG A 74 -30.24 -7.28 0.99
C ARG A 74 -29.46 -7.34 -0.32
N GLY A 75 -30.06 -6.93 -1.45
CA GLY A 75 -29.36 -6.79 -2.73
C GLY A 75 -28.32 -5.67 -2.68
N ALA A 76 -28.66 -4.53 -2.09
CA ALA A 76 -27.72 -3.43 -1.89
C ALA A 76 -26.51 -3.85 -1.04
N LEU A 77 -26.73 -4.57 0.07
CA LEU A 77 -25.66 -5.12 0.90
C LEU A 77 -24.77 -6.11 0.12
N ARG A 78 -25.35 -7.03 -0.65
CA ARG A 78 -24.60 -7.99 -1.47
C ARG A 78 -23.73 -7.29 -2.51
N ALA A 79 -24.25 -6.24 -3.15
CA ALA A 79 -23.49 -5.44 -4.11
C ALA A 79 -22.34 -4.68 -3.42
N ASP A 80 -22.55 -4.18 -2.20
CA ASP A 80 -21.51 -3.49 -1.43
C ASP A 80 -20.40 -4.45 -1.04
N LEU A 81 -20.74 -5.63 -0.54
CA LEU A 81 -19.76 -6.68 -0.24
C LEU A 81 -19.02 -7.14 -1.49
N ALA A 82 -19.68 -7.30 -2.64
CA ALA A 82 -19.01 -7.68 -3.89
C ALA A 82 -18.02 -6.60 -4.35
N ARG A 83 -18.38 -5.31 -4.23
CA ARG A 83 -17.48 -4.20 -4.52
C ARG A 83 -16.29 -4.16 -3.56
N ASP A 84 -16.51 -4.43 -2.28
CA ASP A 84 -15.43 -4.50 -1.28
C ASP A 84 -14.46 -5.62 -1.59
N ARG A 85 -14.95 -6.80 -1.95
CA ARG A 85 -14.11 -7.92 -2.38
C ARG A 85 -13.28 -7.55 -3.60
N MET A 86 -13.91 -7.01 -4.64
CA MET A 86 -13.21 -6.53 -5.83
C MET A 86 -12.16 -5.45 -5.50
N ARG A 87 -12.49 -4.51 -4.61
CA ARG A 87 -11.56 -3.48 -4.15
C ARG A 87 -10.40 -4.12 -3.40
N ALA A 88 -10.70 -4.96 -2.42
CA ALA A 88 -9.73 -5.65 -1.58
C ALA A 88 -8.80 -6.55 -2.41
N GLN A 89 -9.30 -7.23 -3.45
CA GLN A 89 -8.47 -7.96 -4.42
C GLN A 89 -7.54 -7.02 -5.21
N ARG A 90 -8.07 -5.88 -5.68
CA ARG A 90 -7.28 -4.87 -6.41
C ARG A 90 -6.16 -4.27 -5.57
N ILE A 91 -6.43 -3.99 -4.29
CA ILE A 91 -5.43 -3.41 -3.36
C ILE A 91 -4.65 -4.47 -2.57
N GLY A 92 -4.87 -5.77 -2.86
CA GLY A 92 -4.14 -6.88 -2.25
C GLY A 92 -4.46 -7.13 -0.76
N LEU A 93 -5.63 -6.70 -0.28
CA LEU A 93 -6.14 -6.98 1.07
C LEU A 93 -6.89 -8.31 1.16
N GLU A 94 -7.61 -8.73 0.11
CA GLU A 94 -8.29 -10.03 0.10
C GLU A 94 -7.35 -11.08 -0.48
N HIS A 95 -6.87 -11.96 0.40
CA HIS A 95 -6.16 -13.16 0.02
C HIS A 95 -7.18 -14.18 -0.48
N VAL A 96 -7.36 -14.28 -1.80
CA VAL A 96 -7.96 -15.50 -2.34
C VAL A 96 -6.90 -16.57 -2.14
N ALA A 97 -7.09 -17.42 -1.13
CA ALA A 97 -6.34 -18.65 -0.95
C ALA A 97 -6.64 -19.57 -2.15
N HIS A 98 -6.06 -19.25 -3.29
CA HIS A 98 -6.09 -20.12 -4.44
C HIS A 98 -5.27 -21.36 -4.08
N ALA A 99 -5.88 -22.53 -4.21
CA ALA A 99 -5.26 -23.83 -3.98
C ALA A 99 -4.02 -24.10 -4.89
N ASN A 100 -3.71 -23.19 -5.81
CA ASN A 100 -2.56 -23.23 -6.73
C ASN A 100 -1.67 -21.98 -6.57
N GLU A 101 -1.42 -21.56 -5.34
CA GLU A 101 -0.45 -20.51 -5.10
C GLU A 101 0.94 -20.96 -5.54
N SER A 102 1.51 -20.26 -6.52
CA SER A 102 2.84 -20.58 -7.03
C SER A 102 3.90 -20.40 -5.93
N ASP A 103 4.96 -21.20 -5.98
CA ASP A 103 6.09 -21.03 -5.05
C ASP A 103 6.70 -19.62 -5.14
N GLU A 104 6.64 -19.00 -6.33
CA GLU A 104 7.02 -17.59 -6.55
C GLU A 104 6.13 -16.62 -5.77
N ASP A 105 4.81 -16.81 -5.77
CA ASP A 105 3.88 -15.98 -5.00
C ASP A 105 4.10 -16.13 -3.50
N ARG A 106 4.36 -17.35 -3.03
CA ARG A 106 4.70 -17.62 -1.63
C ARG A 106 6.03 -16.95 -1.26
N HIS A 107 7.05 -17.05 -2.10
CA HIS A 107 8.33 -16.41 -1.87
C HIS A 107 8.18 -14.89 -1.80
N ARG A 108 7.48 -14.30 -2.77
CA ARG A 108 7.19 -12.85 -2.81
C ARG A 108 6.43 -12.36 -1.59
N ARG A 109 5.44 -13.10 -1.09
CA ARG A 109 4.73 -12.72 0.14
C ARG A 109 5.65 -12.70 1.34
N LYS A 110 6.47 -13.75 1.52
CA LYS A 110 7.47 -13.79 2.58
C LYS A 110 8.43 -12.60 2.49
N GLN A 111 8.83 -12.24 1.26
CA GLN A 111 9.67 -11.07 1.01
C GLN A 111 8.96 -9.77 1.40
N HIS A 112 7.71 -9.57 0.99
CA HIS A 112 6.93 -8.39 1.38
C HIS A 112 6.69 -8.30 2.89
N GLU A 113 6.45 -9.42 3.56
CA GLU A 113 6.31 -9.49 5.03
C GLU A 113 7.61 -9.07 5.71
N LEU A 114 8.75 -9.61 5.26
CA LEU A 114 10.08 -9.23 5.74
C LEU A 114 10.36 -7.73 5.56
N LEU A 115 10.03 -7.17 4.40
CA LEU A 115 10.21 -5.74 4.13
C LEU A 115 9.34 -4.86 5.04
N ARG A 116 8.10 -5.31 5.33
CA ARG A 116 7.21 -4.62 6.29
C ARG A 116 7.75 -4.70 7.72
N GLU A 117 8.29 -5.84 8.12
CA GLU A 117 8.93 -6.03 9.42
C GLU A 117 10.14 -5.09 9.57
N VAL A 118 11.06 -5.10 8.60
CA VAL A 118 12.24 -4.22 8.60
C VAL A 118 11.84 -2.75 8.68
N ARG A 119 10.78 -2.34 7.96
CA ARG A 119 10.25 -0.98 8.05
C ARG A 119 9.73 -0.67 9.45
N ALA A 120 8.98 -1.58 10.06
CA ALA A 120 8.44 -1.40 11.41
C ALA A 120 9.57 -1.25 12.44
N ASP A 121 10.61 -2.08 12.34
CA ASP A 121 11.78 -2.02 13.22
C ASP A 121 12.54 -0.70 13.09
N LEU A 122 12.81 -0.26 11.85
CA LEU A 122 13.48 1.02 11.61
C LEU A 122 12.67 2.20 12.16
N LEU A 123 11.34 2.19 11.97
CA LEU A 123 10.47 3.22 12.56
C LEU A 123 10.52 3.19 14.09
N GLU A 124 10.60 2.01 14.69
CA GLU A 124 10.70 1.85 16.13
C GLU A 124 12.05 2.35 16.67
N VAL A 125 13.15 2.08 15.97
CA VAL A 125 14.46 2.68 16.28
C VAL A 125 14.37 4.19 16.24
N VAL A 126 13.84 4.78 15.16
CA VAL A 126 13.66 6.23 15.04
C VAL A 126 12.82 6.81 16.19
N ARG A 127 11.73 6.14 16.59
CA ARG A 127 10.91 6.56 17.74
C ARG A 127 11.69 6.55 19.05
N ARG A 128 12.49 5.51 19.31
CA ARG A 128 13.34 5.44 20.51
C ARG A 128 14.40 6.54 20.51
N CYS A 129 14.99 6.81 19.35
CA CYS A 129 16.02 7.83 19.18
C CYS A 129 15.52 9.26 19.40
N ARG A 130 14.21 9.54 19.28
CA ARG A 130 13.64 10.86 19.61
C ARG A 130 13.94 11.32 21.04
N LYS A 131 14.13 10.37 21.97
CA LYS A 131 14.50 10.65 23.37
C LYS A 131 15.93 11.22 23.52
N PHE A 132 16.79 11.01 22.53
CA PHE A 132 18.19 11.44 22.52
C PHE A 132 18.45 12.61 21.56
N SER A 133 17.41 13.35 21.16
CA SER A 133 17.51 14.42 20.13
C SER A 133 18.56 15.51 20.41
N PHE A 134 18.97 15.67 21.67
CA PHE A 134 20.00 16.64 22.09
C PHE A 134 21.43 16.08 22.05
N ASP A 135 21.61 14.75 22.03
CA ASP A 135 22.91 14.09 21.86
C ASP A 135 23.01 13.52 20.45
N ARG A 136 23.64 14.29 19.56
CA ARG A 136 23.76 13.93 18.15
C ARG A 136 24.63 12.69 17.91
N VAL A 137 25.56 12.38 18.81
CA VAL A 137 26.46 11.23 18.67
C VAL A 137 25.72 9.96 19.09
N ALA A 138 25.13 9.96 20.28
CA ALA A 138 24.32 8.82 20.74
C ALA A 138 23.12 8.54 19.82
N PHE A 139 22.52 9.60 19.26
CA PHE A 139 21.47 9.46 18.25
C PHE A 139 21.98 8.75 16.98
N ALA A 140 23.13 9.16 16.43
CA ALA A 140 23.69 8.57 15.23
C ALA A 140 24.12 7.12 15.44
N ASP A 141 24.71 6.80 16.59
CA ASP A 141 25.16 5.45 16.94
C ASP A 141 23.98 4.49 17.09
N THR A 142 22.92 4.91 17.80
CA THR A 142 21.70 4.09 17.96
C THR A 142 21.02 3.84 16.61
N ILE A 143 21.01 4.84 15.71
CA ILE A 143 20.49 4.65 14.34
C ILE A 143 21.38 3.71 13.54
N ALA A 144 22.71 3.80 13.68
CA ALA A 144 23.64 2.90 13.01
C ALA A 144 23.45 1.44 13.45
N GLU A 145 23.31 1.20 14.75
CA GLU A 145 23.00 -0.14 15.30
C GLU A 145 21.68 -0.68 14.75
N GLY A 146 20.63 0.14 14.77
CA GLY A 146 19.33 -0.24 14.23
C GLY A 146 19.36 -0.52 12.73
N LEU A 147 20.14 0.26 11.97
CA LEU A 147 20.34 0.06 10.54
C LEU A 147 21.09 -1.26 10.26
N CYS A 148 22.13 -1.58 11.03
CA CYS A 148 22.85 -2.85 10.93
C CYS A 148 21.93 -4.05 11.17
N ALA A 149 21.15 -4.01 12.26
CA ALA A 149 20.18 -5.07 12.56
C ALA A 149 19.12 -5.24 11.46
N ALA A 150 18.64 -4.13 10.90
CA ALA A 150 17.72 -4.14 9.76
C ALA A 150 18.36 -4.75 8.50
N THR A 151 19.62 -4.41 8.20
CA THR A 151 20.32 -5.02 7.06
C THR A 151 20.60 -6.50 7.27
N ASP A 152 20.93 -6.95 8.48
CA ASP A 152 21.16 -8.36 8.77
C ASP A 152 19.90 -9.20 8.49
N LYS A 153 18.71 -8.68 8.84
CA LYS A 153 17.43 -9.32 8.48
C LYS A 153 17.23 -9.43 6.96
N LEU A 154 17.58 -8.38 6.22
CA LEU A 154 17.47 -8.38 4.77
C LEU A 154 18.42 -9.39 4.11
N VAL A 155 19.60 -9.64 4.70
CA VAL A 155 20.59 -10.61 4.18
C VAL A 155 20.05 -12.04 4.21
N ILE A 156 19.29 -12.43 5.24
CA ILE A 156 18.75 -13.79 5.40
C ILE A 156 17.87 -14.20 4.21
N GLY A 157 17.13 -13.23 3.63
CA GLY A 157 16.22 -13.45 2.51
C GLY A 157 16.80 -13.09 1.15
N ALA A 158 18.09 -12.73 1.05
CA ALA A 158 18.67 -12.17 -0.16
C ALA A 158 19.35 -13.23 -1.05
N ASP A 159 19.03 -13.23 -2.33
CA ASP A 159 19.86 -13.86 -3.36
C ASP A 159 21.11 -13.01 -3.63
N MET A 160 22.27 -13.58 -3.28
CA MET A 160 23.54 -12.87 -3.39
C MET A 160 23.96 -12.60 -4.85
N GLU A 161 23.47 -13.36 -5.82
CA GLU A 161 23.71 -13.05 -7.24
C GLU A 161 22.93 -11.80 -7.67
N THR A 162 21.64 -11.76 -7.34
CA THR A 162 20.78 -10.59 -7.56
C THR A 162 21.30 -9.35 -6.80
N TYR A 163 21.79 -9.51 -5.57
CA TYR A 163 22.45 -8.43 -4.82
C TYR A 163 23.69 -7.88 -5.54
N ARG A 164 24.57 -8.75 -6.06
CA ARG A 164 25.76 -8.30 -6.79
C ARG A 164 25.39 -7.53 -8.06
N ALA A 165 24.34 -7.95 -8.78
CA ALA A 165 23.82 -7.23 -9.93
C ALA A 165 23.32 -5.83 -9.51
N TRP A 166 22.51 -5.76 -8.46
CA TRP A 166 22.05 -4.49 -7.89
C TRP A 166 23.19 -3.60 -7.39
N GLN A 167 24.25 -4.17 -6.79
CA GLN A 167 25.36 -3.43 -6.21
C GLN A 167 26.14 -2.62 -7.25
N ARG A 168 26.23 -3.12 -8.50
CA ARG A 168 26.83 -2.38 -9.62
C ARG A 168 26.02 -1.17 -10.05
N GLY A 169 24.69 -1.20 -9.81
CA GLY A 169 23.85 0.00 -9.80
C GLY A 169 23.38 0.50 -11.17
N MET A 170 23.67 -0.19 -12.27
CA MET A 170 23.19 0.20 -13.60
C MET A 170 21.85 -0.48 -13.92
N VAL A 171 20.76 0.28 -13.73
CA VAL A 171 19.41 -0.11 -14.17
C VAL A 171 19.26 0.30 -15.62
N LEU A 172 19.01 -0.68 -16.49
CA LEU A 172 18.86 -0.48 -17.94
C LEU A 172 17.41 -0.17 -18.31
N LYS A 173 16.46 -0.82 -17.65
CA LYS A 173 15.03 -0.68 -17.92
C LYS A 173 14.23 -0.99 -16.67
N ILE A 174 13.11 -0.29 -16.48
CA ILE A 174 12.06 -0.68 -15.53
C ILE A 174 10.80 -0.94 -16.36
N SER A 175 10.10 -2.03 -16.06
CA SER A 175 8.83 -2.39 -16.71
C SER A 175 7.85 -2.93 -15.69
N GLU A 176 6.57 -2.68 -15.90
CA GLU A 176 5.51 -3.30 -15.10
C GLU A 176 5.01 -4.58 -15.77
N GLN A 177 4.83 -5.61 -14.97
CA GLN A 177 4.15 -6.84 -15.37
C GLN A 177 2.76 -6.86 -14.71
N PRO A 178 1.69 -6.94 -15.51
CA PRO A 178 0.34 -7.04 -14.97
C PRO A 178 0.19 -8.37 -14.23
N MET A 179 -0.45 -8.33 -13.06
CA MET A 179 -0.74 -9.51 -12.27
C MET A 179 -2.24 -9.82 -12.33
N PRO A 180 -2.64 -11.10 -12.30
CA PRO A 180 -4.05 -11.48 -12.22
C PRO A 180 -4.76 -10.88 -11.00
N VAL A 181 -4.04 -10.73 -9.88
CA VAL A 181 -4.54 -10.18 -8.63
C VAL A 181 -3.47 -9.29 -7.98
N GLY A 182 -3.91 -8.19 -7.36
CA GLY A 182 -3.05 -7.23 -6.69
C GLY A 182 -2.39 -6.23 -7.63
N PRO A 183 -1.50 -5.38 -7.09
CA PRO A 183 -0.85 -4.36 -7.90
C PRO A 183 0.19 -4.97 -8.88
N PRO A 184 0.50 -4.29 -9.99
CA PRO A 184 1.47 -4.77 -10.96
C PRO A 184 2.85 -4.95 -10.33
N ARG A 185 3.60 -5.94 -10.84
CA ARG A 185 4.99 -6.20 -10.44
C ARG A 185 5.90 -5.25 -11.19
N ALA A 186 6.70 -4.47 -10.49
CA ALA A 186 7.76 -3.68 -11.09
C ALA A 186 9.01 -4.56 -11.25
N MET A 187 9.45 -4.74 -12.49
CA MET A 187 10.67 -5.46 -12.83
C MET A 187 11.73 -4.48 -13.29
N ALA A 188 12.97 -4.67 -12.83
CA ALA A 188 14.13 -3.96 -13.34
C ALA A 188 15.04 -4.91 -14.11
N THR A 189 15.43 -4.48 -15.30
CA THR A 189 16.57 -5.06 -16.01
C THR A 189 17.83 -4.33 -15.54
N VAL A 190 18.74 -5.06 -14.92
CA VAL A 190 20.01 -4.57 -14.39
C VAL A 190 21.18 -5.19 -15.14
N ASP A 191 22.29 -4.45 -15.23
CA ASP A 191 23.53 -5.01 -15.77
C ASP A 191 24.17 -6.01 -14.78
N ALA A 192 24.24 -7.27 -15.19
CA ALA A 192 24.85 -8.35 -14.43
C ALA A 192 26.38 -8.43 -14.59
N GLY A 193 27.00 -7.49 -15.30
CA GLY A 193 28.43 -7.29 -15.39
C GLY A 193 29.12 -8.07 -16.53
N PRO A 194 30.45 -7.95 -16.65
CA PRO A 194 31.19 -8.51 -17.78
C PRO A 194 31.04 -10.02 -17.87
N GLY A 195 30.73 -10.51 -19.08
CA GLY A 195 30.51 -11.93 -19.35
C GLY A 195 29.13 -12.46 -18.91
N ARG A 196 28.24 -11.61 -18.38
CA ARG A 196 26.85 -11.96 -18.05
C ARG A 196 25.89 -11.06 -18.84
N GLY A 197 24.79 -11.63 -19.34
CA GLY A 197 23.74 -10.84 -19.97
C GLY A 197 22.95 -10.02 -18.95
N PRO A 198 22.14 -9.04 -19.38
CA PRO A 198 21.25 -8.30 -18.49
C PRO A 198 20.36 -9.24 -17.67
N LEU A 199 20.20 -8.96 -16.38
CA LEU A 199 19.37 -9.75 -15.47
C LEU A 199 18.08 -8.98 -15.20
N THR A 200 16.93 -9.66 -15.30
CA THR A 200 15.63 -9.07 -14.93
C THR A 200 15.26 -9.54 -13.54
N VAL A 201 15.12 -8.59 -12.61
CA VAL A 201 14.90 -8.83 -11.19
C VAL A 201 13.73 -7.98 -10.70
N GLU A 202 13.08 -8.42 -9.63
CA GLU A 202 12.00 -7.63 -9.03
C GLU A 202 12.56 -6.32 -8.42
N TRP A 203 11.83 -5.22 -8.63
CA TRP A 203 12.22 -3.92 -8.09
C TRP A 203 12.07 -3.88 -6.57
N ASP A 204 11.01 -4.48 -6.03
CA ASP A 204 10.70 -4.47 -4.61
C ASP A 204 11.44 -5.56 -3.84
N SER A 205 12.73 -5.73 -4.11
CA SER A 205 13.53 -6.82 -3.53
C SER A 205 14.36 -6.39 -2.30
N CYS A 206 14.79 -7.38 -1.52
CA CYS A 206 15.71 -7.17 -0.38
C CYS A 206 17.10 -6.76 -0.87
N GLU A 207 17.56 -7.39 -1.93
CA GLU A 207 18.86 -7.20 -2.59
C GLU A 207 19.05 -5.77 -3.06
N ARG A 208 18.01 -5.16 -3.65
CA ARG A 208 18.06 -3.76 -4.07
C ARG A 208 18.29 -2.82 -2.89
N ARG A 209 17.60 -3.06 -1.78
CA ARG A 209 17.66 -2.24 -0.56
C ARG A 209 18.98 -2.41 0.16
N LEU A 210 19.50 -3.64 0.23
CA LEU A 210 20.86 -3.92 0.68
C LEU A 210 21.89 -3.19 -0.18
N ALA A 211 21.75 -3.26 -1.51
CA ALA A 211 22.67 -2.60 -2.44
C ALA A 211 22.64 -1.06 -2.32
N LEU A 212 21.46 -0.49 -2.06
CA LEU A 212 21.29 0.93 -1.76
C LEU A 212 22.07 1.31 -0.49
N VAL A 213 21.84 0.61 0.61
CA VAL A 213 22.53 0.86 1.88
C VAL A 213 24.04 0.72 1.72
N ALA A 214 24.51 -0.36 1.09
CA ALA A 214 25.93 -0.61 0.87
C ALA A 214 26.60 0.45 -0.03
N ARG A 215 25.90 1.00 -1.03
CA ARG A 215 26.42 2.12 -1.84
C ARG A 215 26.54 3.39 -1.03
N MET A 216 25.50 3.75 -0.28
CA MET A 216 25.49 4.98 0.52
C MET A 216 26.54 4.93 1.63
N ALA A 217 26.66 3.78 2.32
CA ALA A 217 27.68 3.58 3.35
C ALA A 217 29.10 3.70 2.77
N ARG A 218 29.37 3.09 1.60
CA ARG A 218 30.68 3.24 0.92
C ARG A 218 30.98 4.67 0.47
N ALA A 219 29.94 5.47 0.19
CA ALA A 219 30.07 6.88 -0.13
C ALA A 219 30.24 7.78 1.13
N GLY A 220 30.33 7.19 2.33
CA GLY A 220 30.48 7.95 3.58
C GLY A 220 29.22 8.69 4.01
N VAL A 221 28.04 8.28 3.52
CA VAL A 221 26.77 8.93 3.91
C VAL A 221 26.43 8.56 5.37
N SER A 222 25.95 9.54 6.13
CA SER A 222 25.54 9.34 7.53
C SER A 222 24.47 8.25 7.68
N PRO A 223 24.54 7.38 8.72
CA PRO A 223 23.52 6.36 9.01
C PRO A 223 22.10 6.93 9.13
N VAL A 224 21.97 8.18 9.60
CA VAL A 224 20.68 8.88 9.71
C VAL A 224 20.06 9.10 8.33
N ILE A 225 20.85 9.55 7.36
CA ILE A 225 20.41 9.80 5.99
C ILE A 225 20.12 8.47 5.28
N ILE A 226 20.93 7.44 5.55
CA ILE A 226 20.70 6.09 4.99
C ILE A 226 19.37 5.52 5.51
N CYS A 227 19.12 5.64 6.81
CA CYS A 227 17.89 5.18 7.46
C CYS A 227 16.66 5.89 6.88
N ASP A 228 16.69 7.22 6.77
CA ASP A 228 15.61 8.00 6.17
C ASP A 228 15.35 7.58 4.72
N ARG A 229 16.40 7.45 3.91
CA ARG A 229 16.29 7.04 2.52
C ARG A 229 15.73 5.62 2.38
N LEU A 230 16.15 4.70 3.24
CA LEU A 230 15.65 3.33 3.26
C LEU A 230 14.19 3.26 3.71
N LEU A 231 13.78 4.05 4.71
CA LEU A 231 12.38 4.17 5.13
C LEU A 231 11.49 4.72 4.03
N ALA A 232 11.97 5.73 3.30
CA ALA A 232 11.27 6.24 2.11
C ALA A 232 11.12 5.15 1.04
N ASP A 233 12.19 4.40 0.76
CA ASP A 233 12.19 3.31 -0.23
C ASP A 233 11.33 2.09 0.18
N LEU A 234 11.24 1.80 1.48
CA LEU A 234 10.35 0.75 2.03
C LEU A 234 8.89 1.19 2.08
N SER A 235 8.63 2.50 2.12
CA SER A 235 7.27 3.05 2.12
C SER A 235 6.68 3.16 0.70
N VAL A 236 7.52 3.04 -0.34
CA VAL A 236 7.13 3.14 -1.74
C VAL A 236 7.30 1.79 -2.44
N SER A 237 6.20 1.16 -2.83
CA SER A 237 6.18 -0.17 -3.47
C SER A 237 6.31 -0.14 -5.00
N SER A 238 6.91 0.92 -5.57
CA SER A 238 7.32 1.07 -7.00
C SER A 238 7.45 2.56 -7.37
N PRO A 239 8.52 2.98 -8.07
CA PRO A 239 8.67 4.34 -8.61
C PRO A 239 7.63 4.66 -9.69
N LEU A 240 7.17 3.64 -10.43
CA LEU A 240 6.23 3.81 -11.54
C LEU A 240 4.78 4.05 -11.09
N ARG A 241 4.42 3.58 -9.89
CA ARG A 241 3.12 3.88 -9.25
C ARG A 241 2.91 5.38 -8.99
N TYR A 242 3.96 6.19 -9.07
CA TYR A 242 3.90 7.65 -8.94
C TYR A 242 3.98 8.40 -10.26
N SER A 243 4.46 7.80 -11.35
CA SER A 243 4.55 8.49 -12.66
C SER A 243 3.19 8.70 -13.36
N PHE A 244 2.10 8.22 -12.76
CA PHE A 244 0.71 8.37 -13.20
C PHE A 244 -0.14 9.30 -12.32
N ARG A 245 0.46 10.00 -11.34
CA ARG A 245 -0.17 11.09 -10.59
C ARG A 245 0.50 12.41 -10.94
#